data_AF-A0A1J5ACY5-F1
#
_entry.id   AF-A0A1J5ACY5-F1
#
_cell.length_a   1.000
_cell.length_b   1.000
_cell.length_c   1.000
_cell.angle_alpha   90.00
_cell.angle_beta   90.00
_cell.angle_gamma   90.00
#
_symmetry.space_group_name_H-M   'P 1'
#
loop_
_entity.id
_entity.type
_entity.pdbx_description
1 polymer ?
#
loop_
_entity_poly.entity_id
_entity_poly.type
_entity_poly.pdbx_seq_one_letter_code
_entity_poly.pdbx_strand_id
1 'polypeptide(L)'
;MNDNGMEAEDDLEMEDDLQTVLDDAAQEEMEELLGRQVLGIEMWEESLADEEEDEAVLSEERFLFDCDLYLEGGMALELYATLAYPDPEGEPVQGMDNIFDVVGRLADDNLELLDYDQADAEGGLALAFGKGEQVGLALVAGAWLISEWEPDGVDDGEA
;
A
#
# COMPACT_ATOMS: atom_id res chain seq x y z
N MET A 1 48.21 16.42 -23.33
CA MET A 1 47.60 17.00 -22.12
C MET A 1 46.57 15.98 -21.69
N ASN A 2 46.83 15.32 -20.57
CA ASN A 2 45.83 14.56 -19.83
C ASN A 2 44.93 15.55 -19.08
N ASP A 3 43.64 15.23 -19.01
CA ASP A 3 42.71 15.42 -17.88
C ASP A 3 41.41 14.70 -18.31
N ASN A 4 41.10 13.45 -17.91
CA ASN A 4 40.61 12.93 -16.62
C ASN A 4 39.27 13.48 -16.12
N GLY A 5 38.35 12.55 -15.82
CA GLY A 5 37.15 12.72 -15.00
C GLY A 5 35.91 13.06 -15.82
N MET A 6 34.78 12.38 -15.72
CA MET A 6 34.28 11.51 -14.66
C MET A 6 33.10 10.71 -15.25
N GLU A 7 33.14 9.40 -15.06
CA GLU A 7 31.93 8.55 -15.05
C GLU A 7 31.02 9.06 -13.92
N ALA A 8 29.73 9.26 -14.17
CA ALA A 8 28.62 9.17 -13.20
C ALA A 8 27.37 9.86 -13.79
N GLU A 9 26.64 9.10 -14.60
CA GLU A 9 25.18 9.18 -14.68
C GLU A 9 24.79 7.70 -14.84
N ASP A 10 25.14 6.80 -13.90
CA ASP A 10 24.25 6.41 -12.78
C ASP A 10 22.95 7.22 -12.74
N ASP A 11 22.21 7.06 -13.84
CA ASP A 11 20.78 7.22 -13.94
C ASP A 11 20.17 6.10 -13.07
N LEU A 12 20.37 6.21 -11.75
CA LEU A 12 19.55 5.52 -10.76
C LEU A 12 18.26 6.33 -10.63
N GLU A 13 17.53 6.48 -11.73
CA GLU A 13 16.10 6.72 -11.70
C GLU A 13 15.45 5.36 -11.39
N MET A 14 15.66 4.84 -10.17
CA MET A 14 14.66 3.96 -9.55
C MET A 14 13.66 4.88 -8.86
N GLU A 15 13.04 5.75 -9.65
CA GLU A 15 11.67 6.16 -9.38
C GLU A 15 10.86 4.91 -9.73
N ASP A 16 10.58 4.07 -8.75
CA ASP A 16 9.79 2.87 -8.98
C ASP A 16 8.41 3.32 -9.51
N ASP A 17 8.18 3.15 -10.81
CA ASP A 17 6.95 3.58 -11.48
C ASP A 17 5.76 2.93 -10.77
N LEU A 18 4.86 3.77 -10.24
CA LEU A 18 3.64 3.29 -9.58
C LEU A 18 2.90 2.29 -10.46
N GLN A 19 2.60 1.12 -9.89
CA GLN A 19 1.83 0.09 -10.56
C GLN A 19 0.36 0.47 -10.54
N THR A 20 -0.33 0.29 -11.67
CA THR A 20 -1.77 0.55 -11.81
C THR A 20 -2.51 -0.64 -12.43
N VAL A 21 -1.78 -1.67 -12.86
CA VAL A 21 -2.31 -2.87 -13.51
C VAL A 21 -1.58 -4.09 -12.97
N LEU A 22 -2.33 -5.15 -12.70
CA LEU A 22 -1.82 -6.41 -12.18
C LEU A 22 -1.38 -7.33 -13.33
N ASP A 23 -0.27 -6.97 -13.98
CA ASP A 23 0.35 -7.80 -15.04
C ASP A 23 1.09 -9.02 -14.47
N ASP A 24 1.62 -9.89 -15.34
CA ASP A 24 2.27 -11.15 -14.93
C ASP A 24 3.40 -10.93 -13.90
N ALA A 25 4.20 -9.86 -14.03
CA ALA A 25 5.28 -9.60 -13.08
C ALA A 25 4.74 -9.11 -11.73
N ALA A 26 3.76 -8.19 -11.76
CA ALA A 26 3.10 -7.74 -10.54
C ALA A 26 2.37 -8.88 -9.82
N GLN A 27 1.82 -9.85 -10.56
CA GLN A 27 1.22 -11.05 -9.97
C GLN A 27 2.25 -11.90 -9.24
N GLU A 28 3.44 -12.13 -9.82
CA GLU A 28 4.50 -12.89 -9.17
C GLU A 28 4.94 -12.25 -7.85
N GLU A 29 5.12 -10.92 -7.81
CA GLU A 29 5.48 -10.19 -6.59
C GLU A 29 4.37 -10.24 -5.54
N MET A 30 3.10 -10.08 -5.94
CA MET A 30 1.96 -10.16 -5.03
C MET A 30 1.77 -11.57 -4.44
N GLU A 31 2.08 -12.63 -5.19
CA GLU A 31 2.06 -14.00 -4.66
C GLU A 31 3.04 -14.18 -3.48
N GLU A 32 4.17 -13.46 -3.49
CA GLU A 32 5.12 -13.50 -2.38
C GLU A 32 4.61 -12.83 -1.10
N LEU A 33 3.59 -11.98 -1.20
CA LEU A 33 2.99 -11.26 -0.08
C LEU A 33 1.83 -12.03 0.59
N LEU A 34 1.26 -13.02 -0.10
CA LEU A 34 0.17 -13.84 0.44
C LEU A 34 0.55 -14.51 1.77
N GLY A 35 -0.35 -14.41 2.74
CA GLY A 35 -0.21 -14.95 4.09
C GLY A 35 0.65 -14.10 5.03
N ARG A 36 1.26 -13.00 4.56
CA ARG A 36 2.04 -12.11 5.44
C ARG A 36 1.12 -11.27 6.31
N GLN A 37 1.53 -11.11 7.56
CA GLN A 37 0.83 -10.27 8.53
C GLN A 37 1.18 -8.81 8.36
N VAL A 38 0.19 -7.93 8.54
CA VAL A 38 0.43 -6.49 8.69
C VAL A 38 0.97 -6.24 10.11
N LEU A 39 2.16 -5.65 10.17
CA LEU A 39 2.89 -5.33 11.41
C LEU A 39 2.74 -3.87 11.82
N GLY A 40 2.50 -2.98 10.85
CA GLY A 40 2.33 -1.55 11.07
C GLY A 40 1.69 -0.90 9.85
N ILE A 41 1.21 0.33 10.04
CA ILE A 41 0.58 1.14 9.00
C ILE A 41 1.03 2.58 9.18
N GLU A 42 1.38 3.24 8.08
CA GLU A 42 1.45 4.69 7.98
C GLU A 42 0.34 5.17 7.04
N MET A 43 -0.37 6.25 7.39
CA MET A 43 -1.50 6.77 6.62
C MET A 43 -1.39 8.27 6.44
N TRP A 44 -1.83 8.76 5.28
CA TRP A 44 -1.85 10.18 4.96
C TRP A 44 -3.28 10.72 4.88
N GLU A 45 -3.47 11.94 5.40
CA GLU A 45 -4.78 12.65 5.39
C GLU A 45 -5.16 13.21 4.01
N GLU A 46 -4.15 13.41 3.17
CA GLU A 46 -4.27 13.80 1.76
C GLU A 46 -3.95 12.57 0.91
N SER A 47 -4.68 12.40 -0.18
CA SER A 47 -4.47 11.31 -1.14
C SER A 47 -3.97 11.88 -2.46
N LEU A 48 -3.19 11.11 -3.19
CA LEU A 48 -2.79 11.41 -4.56
C LEU A 48 -4.01 11.72 -5.46
N ALA A 49 -5.16 11.10 -5.17
CA ALA A 49 -6.41 11.37 -5.90
C ALA A 49 -6.94 12.80 -5.71
N ASP A 50 -6.55 13.50 -4.64
CA ASP A 50 -6.99 14.87 -4.38
C ASP A 50 -6.37 15.87 -5.39
N GLU A 51 -5.27 15.52 -6.06
CA GLU A 51 -4.61 16.39 -7.05
C GLU A 51 -5.48 16.64 -8.30
N GLU A 52 -6.43 15.74 -8.57
CA GLU A 52 -7.35 15.87 -9.71
C GLU A 52 -8.55 16.77 -9.41
N GLU A 53 -8.81 17.08 -8.13
CA GLU A 53 -9.99 17.83 -7.71
C GLU A 53 -9.72 19.35 -7.65
N ASP A 54 -10.67 20.14 -8.16
CA ASP A 54 -10.60 21.60 -8.12
C ASP A 54 -10.80 22.18 -6.70
N GLU A 55 -11.42 21.41 -5.78
CA GLU A 55 -11.74 21.81 -4.41
C GLU A 55 -11.25 20.76 -3.40
N ALA A 56 -10.65 21.22 -2.29
CA ALA A 56 -10.16 20.33 -1.25
C ALA A 56 -11.30 19.50 -0.62
N VAL A 57 -11.12 18.19 -0.56
CA VAL A 57 -12.07 17.24 0.03
C VAL A 57 -12.11 17.43 1.55
N LEU A 58 -13.31 17.56 2.11
CA LEU A 58 -13.47 17.63 3.56
C LEU A 58 -13.20 16.27 4.19
N SER A 59 -12.49 16.26 5.32
CA SER A 59 -12.14 15.03 6.06
C SER A 59 -13.36 14.13 6.37
N GLU A 60 -14.51 14.71 6.69
CA GLU A 60 -15.75 13.96 6.98
C GLU A 60 -16.43 13.36 5.75
N GLU A 61 -16.11 13.86 4.55
CA GLU A 61 -16.67 13.41 3.28
C GLU A 61 -15.73 12.47 2.52
N ARG A 62 -14.48 12.33 2.98
CA ARG A 62 -13.41 11.56 2.35
C ARG A 62 -13.72 10.06 2.29
N PHE A 63 -13.42 9.46 1.15
CA PHE A 63 -13.41 8.00 0.95
C PHE A 63 -12.01 7.48 0.61
N LEU A 64 -11.25 8.26 -0.17
CA LEU A 64 -9.92 7.90 -0.66
C LEU A 64 -8.83 8.38 0.29
N PHE A 65 -7.86 7.51 0.54
CA PHE A 65 -6.68 7.76 1.37
C PHE A 65 -5.47 7.03 0.80
N ASP A 66 -4.28 7.44 1.21
CA ASP A 66 -3.04 6.74 0.90
C ASP A 66 -2.48 6.11 2.18
N CYS A 67 -1.82 4.97 2.05
CA CYS A 67 -1.19 4.30 3.20
C CYS A 67 -0.06 3.34 2.81
N ASP A 68 0.88 3.15 3.73
CA ASP A 68 1.86 2.08 3.68
C ASP A 68 1.46 0.96 4.63
N LEU A 69 1.46 -0.26 4.13
CA LEU A 69 1.30 -1.46 4.94
C LEU A 69 2.66 -2.13 5.14
N TYR A 70 3.18 -2.10 6.37
CA TYR A 70 4.41 -2.78 6.72
C TYR A 70 4.12 -4.24 7.02
N LEU A 71 4.53 -5.14 6.13
CA LEU A 71 4.26 -6.58 6.20
C LEU A 71 5.42 -7.35 6.84
N GLU A 72 5.10 -8.53 7.38
CA GLU A 72 6.10 -9.48 7.88
C GLU A 72 7.16 -9.80 6.81
N GLY A 73 8.42 -9.92 7.23
CA GLY A 73 9.53 -10.25 6.35
C GLY A 73 10.11 -9.06 5.60
N GLY A 74 9.89 -7.84 6.10
CA GLY A 74 10.57 -6.62 5.63
C GLY A 74 10.03 -6.06 4.31
N MET A 75 8.79 -6.41 3.95
CA MET A 75 8.13 -5.89 2.74
C MET A 75 7.10 -4.83 3.11
N ALA A 76 7.07 -3.73 2.37
CA ALA A 76 6.08 -2.68 2.47
C ALA A 76 5.22 -2.71 1.21
N LEU A 77 3.91 -2.52 1.38
CA LEU A 77 2.98 -2.32 0.29
C LEU A 77 2.37 -0.93 0.43
N GLU A 78 2.80 -0.03 -0.43
CA GLU A 78 2.35 1.36 -0.49
C GLU A 78 1.11 1.42 -1.39
N LEU A 79 0.03 2.02 -0.91
CA LEU A 79 -1.27 2.04 -1.57
C LEU A 79 -1.75 3.48 -1.76
N TYR A 80 -2.15 3.81 -2.98
CA TYR A 80 -2.54 5.15 -3.39
C TYR A 80 -3.96 5.17 -3.95
N ALA A 81 -4.70 6.25 -3.65
CA ALA A 81 -6.12 6.38 -3.97
C ALA A 81 -6.93 5.16 -3.50
N THR A 82 -6.81 4.84 -2.21
CA THR A 82 -7.32 3.59 -1.63
C THR A 82 -8.70 3.76 -1.02
N LEU A 83 -9.57 2.78 -1.25
CA LEU A 83 -10.86 2.62 -0.60
C LEU A 83 -10.81 1.45 0.40
N ALA A 84 -11.48 1.60 1.55
CA ALA A 84 -11.58 0.57 2.57
C ALA A 84 -13.01 0.01 2.69
N TYR A 85 -13.14 -1.31 2.67
CA TYR A 85 -14.41 -2.06 2.69
C TYR A 85 -14.43 -3.07 3.86
N PRO A 86 -14.98 -2.71 5.03
CA PRO A 86 -15.10 -3.63 6.18
C PRO A 86 -16.08 -4.79 5.89
N ASP A 87 -16.91 -4.63 4.87
CA ASP A 87 -17.71 -5.69 4.26
C ASP A 87 -17.48 -5.62 2.74
N PRO A 88 -16.95 -6.69 2.11
CA PRO A 88 -16.57 -6.65 0.69
C PRO A 88 -17.77 -6.50 -0.26
N GLU A 89 -18.99 -6.79 0.19
CA GLU A 89 -20.24 -6.57 -0.56
C GLU A 89 -20.89 -5.20 -0.25
N GLY A 90 -20.29 -4.43 0.66
CA GLY A 90 -20.82 -3.18 1.19
C GLY A 90 -20.31 -1.93 0.47
N GLU A 91 -20.60 -0.79 1.09
CA GLU A 91 -20.09 0.52 0.66
C GLU A 91 -18.73 0.80 1.32
N PRO A 92 -17.83 1.57 0.66
CA PRO A 92 -16.57 1.96 1.26
C PRO A 92 -16.81 2.86 2.48
N VAL A 93 -15.87 2.83 3.42
CA VAL A 93 -15.91 3.68 4.62
C VAL A 93 -15.79 5.14 4.23
N GLN A 94 -16.64 5.98 4.82
CA GLN A 94 -16.58 7.43 4.69
C GLN A 94 -16.08 8.08 5.98
N GLY A 95 -15.28 9.13 5.80
CA GLY A 95 -14.76 9.99 6.85
C GLY A 95 -13.40 9.50 7.37
N MET A 96 -12.41 10.39 7.40
CA MET A 96 -11.02 10.03 7.69
C MET A 96 -10.86 9.34 9.06
N ASP A 97 -11.52 9.83 10.11
CA ASP A 97 -11.50 9.19 11.43
C ASP A 97 -11.99 7.72 11.40
N ASN A 98 -13.04 7.44 10.60
CA ASN A 98 -13.57 6.08 10.46
C ASN A 98 -12.61 5.21 9.64
N ILE A 99 -11.99 5.78 8.61
CA ILE A 99 -10.98 5.09 7.79
C ILE A 99 -9.80 4.68 8.69
N PHE A 100 -9.26 5.60 9.51
CA PHE A 100 -8.20 5.28 10.47
C PHE A 100 -8.59 4.15 11.43
N ASP A 101 -9.81 4.17 12.00
CA ASP A 101 -10.28 3.13 12.93
C ASP A 101 -10.42 1.75 12.24
N VAL A 102 -10.86 1.73 10.99
CA VAL A 102 -11.07 0.48 10.24
C VAL A 102 -9.74 -0.08 9.73
N VAL A 103 -8.91 0.75 9.10
CA VAL A 103 -7.63 0.36 8.50
C VAL A 103 -6.63 0.01 9.60
N GLY A 104 -6.59 0.75 10.70
CA GLY A 104 -5.72 0.49 11.85
C GLY A 104 -5.83 -0.94 12.41
N ARG A 105 -7.01 -1.58 12.26
CA ARG A 105 -7.23 -2.97 12.68
C ARG A 105 -6.35 -3.97 11.95
N LEU A 106 -5.88 -3.67 10.74
CA LEU A 106 -4.96 -4.54 10.01
C LEU A 106 -3.73 -4.85 10.86
N ALA A 107 -3.12 -3.81 11.46
CA ALA A 107 -1.96 -3.96 12.34
C ALA A 107 -2.35 -4.38 13.76
N ASP A 108 -3.39 -3.77 14.35
CA ASP A 108 -3.79 -4.07 15.74
C ASP A 108 -4.19 -5.53 15.93
N ASP A 109 -4.84 -6.13 14.92
CA ASP A 109 -5.24 -7.53 14.94
C ASP A 109 -4.25 -8.45 14.21
N ASN A 110 -3.15 -7.95 13.65
CA ASN A 110 -2.22 -8.70 12.80
C ASN A 110 -2.96 -9.52 11.72
N LEU A 111 -3.77 -8.84 10.92
CA LEU A 111 -4.45 -9.47 9.79
C LEU A 111 -3.44 -9.84 8.70
N GLU A 112 -3.74 -10.93 8.01
CA GLU A 112 -2.93 -11.50 6.94
C GLU A 112 -3.51 -11.09 5.59
N LEU A 113 -2.67 -10.85 4.59
CA LEU A 113 -3.12 -10.76 3.21
C LEU A 113 -3.57 -12.16 2.75
N LEU A 114 -4.87 -12.34 2.54
CA LEU A 114 -5.45 -13.64 2.20
C LEU A 114 -5.54 -13.89 0.70
N ASP A 115 -5.84 -12.82 -0.05
CA ASP A 115 -6.09 -12.89 -1.48
C ASP A 115 -5.87 -11.51 -2.12
N TYR A 116 -5.66 -11.49 -3.43
CA TYR A 116 -5.60 -10.28 -4.22
C TYR A 116 -6.12 -10.54 -5.64
N ASP A 117 -6.61 -9.50 -6.30
CA ASP A 117 -6.99 -9.56 -7.72
C ASP A 117 -6.91 -8.16 -8.35
N GLN A 118 -7.02 -8.09 -9.68
CA GLN A 118 -7.21 -6.80 -10.33
C GLN A 118 -8.58 -6.21 -9.92
N ALA A 119 -8.61 -4.95 -9.52
CA ALA A 119 -9.83 -4.34 -9.00
C ALA A 119 -10.95 -4.26 -10.05
N ASP A 120 -10.61 -3.81 -11.26
CA ASP A 120 -11.55 -3.75 -12.38
C ASP A 120 -10.86 -3.84 -13.75
N ALA A 121 -11.62 -3.60 -14.83
CA ALA A 121 -11.13 -3.70 -16.19
C ALA A 121 -10.19 -2.54 -16.61
N GLU A 122 -10.24 -1.42 -15.90
CA GLU A 122 -9.42 -0.22 -16.13
C GLU A 122 -8.10 -0.28 -15.35
N GLY A 123 -8.04 -1.02 -14.24
CA GLY A 123 -6.83 -1.17 -13.44
C GLY A 123 -7.11 -1.43 -11.97
N GLY A 124 -6.14 -1.07 -11.14
CA GLY A 124 -6.23 -1.12 -9.69
C GLY A 124 -5.97 -2.50 -9.09
N LEU A 125 -5.75 -2.50 -7.78
CA LEU A 125 -5.44 -3.67 -6.98
C LEU A 125 -6.50 -3.83 -5.88
N ALA A 126 -7.17 -4.97 -5.86
CA ALA A 126 -8.03 -5.38 -4.77
C ALA A 126 -7.25 -6.33 -3.85
N LEU A 127 -7.32 -6.08 -2.54
CA LEU A 127 -6.63 -6.84 -1.49
C LEU A 127 -7.64 -7.29 -0.46
N ALA A 128 -7.62 -8.57 -0.09
CA ALA A 128 -8.46 -9.12 0.97
C ALA A 128 -7.62 -9.48 2.19
N PHE A 129 -7.92 -8.87 3.33
CA PHE A 129 -7.24 -9.12 4.60
C PHE A 129 -8.14 -9.85 5.58
N GLY A 130 -7.53 -10.70 6.41
CA GLY A 130 -8.28 -11.43 7.42
C GLY A 130 -7.45 -12.42 8.22
N LYS A 131 -8.11 -13.45 8.75
CA LYS A 131 -7.46 -14.55 9.48
C LYS A 131 -8.02 -15.89 9.04
N GLY A 132 -7.13 -16.80 8.64
CA GLY A 132 -7.54 -18.07 8.06
C GLY A 132 -8.37 -17.85 6.80
N GLU A 133 -9.57 -18.43 6.73
CA GLU A 133 -10.46 -18.31 5.56
C GLU A 133 -11.46 -17.14 5.69
N GLN A 134 -11.39 -16.35 6.76
CA GLN A 134 -12.34 -15.27 7.02
C GLN A 134 -11.75 -13.92 6.63
N VAL A 135 -12.28 -13.33 5.56
CA VAL A 135 -12.03 -11.93 5.18
C VAL A 135 -12.71 -11.01 6.20
N GLY A 136 -11.96 -10.02 6.70
CA GLY A 136 -12.42 -9.01 7.65
C GLY A 136 -12.35 -7.58 7.12
N LEU A 137 -11.53 -7.34 6.09
CA LEU A 137 -11.38 -6.04 5.45
C LEU A 137 -10.89 -6.24 4.01
N ALA A 138 -11.46 -5.52 3.05
CA ALA A 138 -10.91 -5.40 1.72
C ALA A 138 -10.42 -3.97 1.49
N LEU A 139 -9.27 -3.83 0.81
CA LEU A 139 -8.76 -2.56 0.32
C LEU A 139 -8.75 -2.59 -1.20
N VAL A 140 -9.08 -1.47 -1.83
CA VAL A 140 -9.02 -1.30 -3.28
C VAL A 140 -8.21 -0.05 -3.58
N ALA A 141 -7.04 -0.22 -4.18
CA ALA A 141 -6.12 0.87 -4.51
C ALA A 141 -6.09 1.15 -6.01
N GLY A 142 -6.02 2.42 -6.39
CA GLY A 142 -5.86 2.84 -7.78
C GLY A 142 -4.44 2.66 -8.30
N ALA A 143 -3.45 2.85 -7.41
CA ALA A 143 -2.05 2.59 -7.69
C ALA A 143 -1.34 2.01 -6.46
N TRP A 144 -0.21 1.32 -6.67
CA TRP A 144 0.56 0.73 -5.58
C TRP A 144 2.04 0.57 -5.91
N LEU A 145 2.83 0.33 -4.87
CA LEU A 145 4.25 -0.01 -4.96
C LEU A 145 4.60 -1.05 -3.89
N ILE A 146 5.47 -2.01 -4.24
CA ILE A 146 6.07 -2.95 -3.29
C ILE A 146 7.52 -2.52 -3.06
N SER A 147 7.87 -2.30 -1.81
CA SER A 147 9.19 -1.80 -1.38
C SER A 147 9.73 -2.65 -0.23
N GLU A 148 11.03 -2.56 0.05
CA GLU A 148 11.62 -3.12 1.28
C GLU A 148 11.53 -2.10 2.43
N TRP A 149 11.32 -2.55 3.66
CA TRP A 149 11.43 -1.74 4.87
C TRP A 149 12.22 -2.45 5.97
N GLU A 150 12.95 -1.66 6.76
CA GLU A 150 13.64 -2.14 7.96
C GLU A 150 13.00 -1.51 9.20
N PRO A 151 12.70 -2.30 10.26
CA PRO A 151 12.25 -1.71 11.51
C PRO A 151 13.37 -0.86 12.11
N ASP A 152 13.07 0.41 12.37
CA ASP A 152 13.99 1.35 13.01
C ASP A 152 14.41 0.78 14.39
N GLY A 153 15.63 0.22 14.48
CA GLY A 153 16.17 -0.30 15.74
C GLY A 153 16.85 -1.67 15.73
N VAL A 154 17.12 -2.30 14.58
CA VAL A 154 18.13 -3.37 14.53
C VAL A 154 19.53 -2.72 14.51
N ASP A 155 19.94 -2.19 15.67
CA ASP A 155 21.36 -2.00 15.97
C ASP A 155 21.96 -3.41 15.98
N ASP A 156 22.49 -3.85 14.83
CA ASP A 156 23.35 -5.03 14.75
C ASP A 156 24.59 -4.68 15.58
N GLY A 157 24.46 -4.92 16.88
CA GLY A 157 25.49 -4.58 17.84
C GLY A 157 26.79 -5.25 17.41
N GLU A 158 27.74 -4.44 16.97
CA GLU A 158 29.13 -4.85 16.88
C GLU A 158 29.59 -5.25 18.29
N ALA A 159 29.64 -6.56 18.52
CA ALA A 159 30.12 -7.22 19.73
C ALA A 159 31.64 -7.13 19.91
#